data_AF-A0A2N5V028-F1
#
_entry.id   AF-A0A2N5V028-F1
#
_cell.length_a   1.000
_cell.length_b   1.000
_cell.length_c   1.000
_cell.angle_alpha   90.00
_cell.angle_beta   90.00
_cell.angle_gamma   90.00
#
_symmetry.space_group_name_H-M   'P 1'
#
loop_
_entity.id
_entity.type
_entity.pdbx_description
1 polymer ?
#
loop_
_entity_poly.entity_id
_entity_poly.type
_entity_poly.pdbx_seq_one_letter_code
_entity_poly.pdbx_strand_id
1 'polypeptide(L)'
;MCASIKLGSHFWKRRSSLLDELNTMSESFADATGSIGWNEYLNNEHMPAESNRGYIPKDVGSTSSDEDQDDMDDQWDDWVEDASTPTLTLIHPSITVPSVEAALQHDLETHGFCFRSLIKKLKLDAIGRIKLINWIRAGPSNSRTKAELDHLLEDVDWLKQDSEEWLIPSLTDDEMLRFDFDEENDLHEAKPAARPTP
;
A
#
# COMPACT_ATOMS: atom_id res chain seq x y z
N MET A 1 10.62 -15.73 8.44
CA MET A 1 11.17 -17.03 7.95
C MET A 1 10.12 -17.89 7.20
N CYS A 2 10.15 -17.99 5.86
CA CYS A 2 9.34 -18.98 5.12
C CYS A 2 10.03 -20.36 5.18
N ALA A 3 9.85 -21.09 6.29
CA ALA A 3 10.35 -22.45 6.42
C ALA A 3 9.58 -23.39 5.49
N SER A 4 10.29 -24.26 4.76
CA SER A 4 9.70 -25.28 3.91
C SER A 4 8.92 -26.31 4.73
N ILE A 5 7.61 -26.13 4.85
CA ILE A 5 6.73 -27.16 5.41
C ILE A 5 6.41 -28.15 4.29
N LYS A 6 7.03 -29.34 4.35
CA LYS A 6 6.59 -30.51 3.58
C LYS A 6 5.23 -30.95 4.12
N LEU A 7 4.14 -30.46 3.54
CA LEU A 7 2.81 -31.00 3.80
C LEU A 7 2.60 -32.26 2.96
N GLY A 8 2.35 -33.37 3.66
CA GLY A 8 2.10 -34.69 3.11
C GLY A 8 0.85 -34.74 2.25
N SER A 9 0.98 -35.42 1.12
CA SER A 9 -0.01 -35.55 0.06
C SER A 9 -1.19 -36.46 0.43
N HIS A 10 -2.11 -36.09 1.31
CA HIS A 10 -3.34 -36.87 1.50
C HIS A 10 -4.53 -36.04 2.02
N PHE A 11 -5.25 -35.32 1.16
CA PHE A 11 -6.73 -35.21 1.23
C PHE A 11 -7.28 -34.38 0.06
N TRP A 12 -7.62 -35.02 -1.06
CA TRP A 12 -8.49 -34.42 -2.06
C TRP A 12 -9.63 -35.40 -2.34
N LYS A 13 -10.80 -35.17 -1.74
CA LYS A 13 -12.04 -35.75 -2.25
C LYS A 13 -13.25 -34.92 -1.84
N ARG A 14 -13.98 -34.50 -2.89
CA ARG A 14 -15.33 -33.92 -2.93
C ARG A 14 -15.35 -32.44 -2.48
N ARG A 15 -15.92 -31.50 -3.24
CA ARG A 15 -17.17 -31.60 -4.00
C ARG A 15 -17.10 -30.78 -5.28
N SER A 16 -17.36 -31.47 -6.38
CA SER A 16 -17.94 -30.93 -7.60
C SER A 16 -19.41 -30.54 -7.33
N SER A 17 -19.93 -29.60 -8.14
CA SER A 17 -21.33 -29.15 -8.25
C SER A 17 -21.67 -27.87 -7.49
N LEU A 18 -21.47 -26.72 -8.14
CA LEU A 18 -22.33 -25.52 -8.11
C LEU A 18 -21.69 -24.40 -8.95
N LEU A 19 -21.70 -24.54 -10.28
CA LEU A 19 -21.39 -23.47 -11.23
C LEU A 19 -22.26 -23.62 -12.50
N ASP A 20 -23.57 -23.60 -12.32
CA ASP A 20 -24.54 -23.55 -13.43
C ASP A 20 -25.84 -22.87 -12.94
N GLU A 21 -25.80 -21.60 -12.52
CA GLU A 21 -27.07 -20.85 -12.34
C GLU A 21 -26.97 -19.31 -12.19
N LEU A 22 -26.03 -18.62 -12.86
CA LEU A 22 -26.03 -17.13 -12.89
C LEU A 22 -25.75 -16.54 -14.29
N ASN A 23 -26.28 -17.16 -15.34
CA ASN A 23 -26.27 -16.57 -16.69
C ASN A 23 -27.67 -16.49 -17.30
N THR A 24 -28.57 -15.74 -16.66
CA THR A 24 -29.80 -15.25 -17.28
C THR A 24 -30.26 -14.01 -16.52
N MET A 25 -29.78 -12.84 -16.94
CA MET A 25 -30.50 -11.55 -16.89
C MET A 25 -29.64 -10.52 -17.63
N SER A 26 -29.61 -10.68 -18.95
CA SER A 26 -29.22 -9.62 -19.88
C SER A 26 -30.50 -8.87 -20.28
N GLU A 27 -30.32 -7.61 -20.65
CA GLU A 27 -31.30 -6.67 -21.23
C GLU A 27 -32.22 -5.92 -20.25
N SER A 28 -31.79 -4.71 -19.85
CA SER A 28 -32.43 -3.47 -20.33
C SER A 28 -31.95 -2.27 -19.51
N PHE A 29 -31.21 -1.34 -20.13
CA PHE A 29 -31.55 0.09 -20.18
C PHE A 29 -30.42 0.82 -20.93
N ALA A 30 -30.73 1.28 -22.15
CA ALA A 30 -29.90 2.21 -22.89
C ALA A 30 -30.28 3.65 -22.51
N ASP A 31 -29.35 4.55 -22.80
CA ASP A 31 -29.48 6.00 -22.93
C ASP A 31 -29.34 6.86 -21.67
N ALA A 32 -28.12 7.38 -21.48
CA ALA A 32 -27.91 8.79 -21.13
C ALA A 32 -26.53 9.25 -21.61
N THR A 33 -26.52 9.96 -22.74
CA THR A 33 -25.40 10.78 -23.19
C THR A 33 -25.15 11.92 -22.20
N GLY A 34 -23.92 12.04 -21.70
CA GLY A 34 -23.51 13.16 -20.87
C GLY A 34 -22.00 13.25 -20.76
N SER A 35 -21.36 13.87 -21.75
CA SER A 35 -19.97 14.34 -21.65
C SER A 35 -19.86 15.35 -20.51
N ILE A 36 -19.25 14.94 -19.40
CA ILE A 36 -18.83 15.85 -18.34
C ILE A 36 -17.39 16.24 -18.65
N GLY A 37 -17.24 17.43 -19.23
CA GLY A 37 -15.96 18.07 -19.43
C GLY A 37 -15.40 18.58 -18.11
N TRP A 38 -14.18 18.16 -17.79
CA TRP A 38 -13.32 18.83 -16.82
C TRP A 38 -12.87 20.14 -17.42
N ASN A 39 -13.41 21.29 -16.97
CA ASN A 39 -12.81 22.64 -17.10
C ASN A 39 -13.74 23.71 -16.50
N GLU A 40 -13.79 23.88 -15.18
CA GLU A 40 -14.29 25.15 -14.60
C GLU A 40 -13.86 25.36 -13.14
N TYR A 41 -12.56 25.44 -12.90
CA TYR A 41 -12.01 25.98 -11.65
C TYR A 41 -10.87 26.91 -12.00
N LEU A 42 -11.19 28.16 -12.34
CA LEU A 42 -10.32 29.35 -12.30
C LEU A 42 -11.11 30.53 -12.85
N ASN A 43 -11.86 31.22 -11.97
CA ASN A 43 -12.18 32.66 -12.02
C ASN A 43 -13.41 32.94 -11.14
N ASN A 44 -13.20 33.34 -9.89
CA ASN A 44 -14.18 34.08 -9.12
C ASN A 44 -13.45 35.09 -8.23
N GLU A 45 -13.01 36.19 -8.85
CA GLU A 45 -12.77 37.45 -8.15
C GLU A 45 -14.08 38.23 -8.09
N HIS A 46 -14.71 38.33 -6.92
CA HIS A 46 -15.75 39.34 -6.67
C HIS A 46 -15.77 39.77 -5.20
N MET A 47 -15.12 40.89 -4.94
CA MET A 47 -15.18 41.65 -3.68
C MET A 47 -16.33 42.65 -3.74
N PRO A 48 -17.27 42.68 -2.78
CA PRO A 48 -18.16 43.83 -2.62
C PRO A 48 -17.53 44.86 -1.65
N ALA A 49 -17.53 46.11 -2.11
CA ALA A 49 -17.18 47.28 -1.33
C ALA A 49 -18.36 47.74 -0.47
N GLU A 50 -18.15 47.96 0.83
CA GLU A 50 -19.01 48.84 1.62
C GLU A 50 -18.21 49.72 2.59
N SER A 51 -18.72 50.94 2.70
CA SER A 51 -18.20 52.15 3.32
C SER A 51 -18.73 52.29 4.75
N ASN A 52 -17.89 52.66 5.74
CA ASN A 52 -17.94 53.97 6.44
C ASN A 52 -17.02 54.03 7.69
N ARG A 53 -16.03 54.94 7.64
CA ARG A 53 -15.73 56.00 8.62
C ARG A 53 -15.48 55.68 10.11
N GLY A 54 -14.23 55.86 10.50
CA GLY A 54 -13.83 56.24 11.87
C GLY A 54 -12.31 56.38 12.04
N TYR A 55 -11.77 57.58 11.79
CA TYR A 55 -10.37 57.93 12.11
C TYR A 55 -10.31 58.53 13.52
N ILE A 56 -9.46 58.00 14.41
CA ILE A 56 -8.79 58.79 15.47
C ILE A 56 -7.34 58.28 15.60
N PRO A 57 -6.32 59.12 15.36
CA PRO A 57 -4.93 58.79 15.64
C PRO A 57 -4.47 59.37 17.00
N LYS A 58 -3.54 58.68 17.67
CA LYS A 58 -2.32 59.25 18.29
C LYS A 58 -1.48 58.19 19.01
N ASP A 59 -0.17 58.26 18.72
CA ASP A 59 0.96 57.67 19.42
C ASP A 59 0.84 57.63 20.95
N VAL A 60 1.35 56.57 21.57
CA VAL A 60 2.59 56.54 22.39
C VAL A 60 2.75 55.16 23.03
N GLY A 61 3.97 54.64 23.11
CA GLY A 61 4.31 53.66 24.15
C GLY A 61 5.14 52.48 23.71
N SER A 62 6.46 52.69 23.64
CA SER A 62 7.48 51.65 23.76
C SER A 62 7.17 50.68 24.90
N THR A 63 7.06 49.38 24.60
CA THR A 63 7.46 48.31 25.52
C THR A 63 8.16 47.24 24.71
N SER A 64 9.44 47.05 25.05
CA SER A 64 10.23 45.89 24.71
C SER A 64 9.57 44.68 25.39
N SER A 65 9.20 43.66 24.61
CA SER A 65 9.13 42.28 25.11
C SER A 65 10.10 41.49 24.23
N ASP A 66 11.35 41.46 24.69
CA ASP A 66 12.22 40.30 24.49
C ASP A 66 11.60 39.20 25.35
N GLU A 67 10.87 38.29 24.71
CA GLU A 67 10.36 37.06 25.33
C GLU A 67 10.77 35.92 24.38
N ASP A 68 11.99 35.43 24.62
CA ASP A 68 12.41 34.04 24.58
C ASP A 68 11.86 33.18 23.43
N GLN A 69 12.55 33.21 22.29
CA GLN A 69 12.52 32.12 21.30
C GLN A 69 13.45 30.99 21.78
N ASP A 70 12.99 30.09 22.65
CA ASP A 70 13.77 28.88 23.01
C ASP A 70 12.92 27.64 23.40
N ASP A 71 11.63 27.59 23.04
CA ASP A 71 10.74 26.45 23.37
C ASP A 71 10.17 25.70 22.14
N MET A 72 10.93 25.60 21.04
CA MET A 72 10.51 24.80 19.85
C MET A 72 11.30 23.50 19.64
N ASP A 73 12.15 23.10 20.60
CA ASP A 73 12.95 21.86 20.47
C ASP A 73 12.25 20.63 21.09
N ASP A 74 11.23 20.82 21.94
CA ASP A 74 10.54 19.73 22.66
C ASP A 74 9.34 19.11 21.90
N GLN A 75 9.06 19.57 20.66
CA GLN A 75 7.92 19.05 19.87
C GLN A 75 8.26 17.82 19.02
N TRP A 76 9.53 17.40 18.97
CA TRP A 76 9.98 16.23 18.21
C TRP A 76 9.88 14.91 18.97
N ASP A 77 9.49 14.93 20.25
CA ASP A 77 9.39 13.73 21.10
C ASP A 77 7.97 13.13 21.16
N ASP A 78 6.96 13.78 20.57
CA ASP A 78 5.56 13.33 20.60
C ASP A 78 5.14 12.53 19.35
N TRP A 79 6.10 11.95 18.63
CA TRP A 79 5.80 10.97 17.57
C TRP A 79 5.37 9.66 18.23
N VAL A 80 4.06 9.52 18.43
CA VAL A 80 3.45 8.23 18.79
C VAL A 80 3.65 7.29 17.61
N GLU A 81 4.29 6.13 17.84
CA GLU A 81 4.26 5.03 16.87
C GLU A 81 2.79 4.66 16.63
N ASP A 82 2.28 5.00 15.45
CA ASP A 82 0.91 4.72 15.09
C ASP A 82 0.63 3.23 15.28
N ALA A 83 -0.46 2.93 15.99
CA ALA A 83 -0.91 1.56 16.20
C ALA A 83 -1.04 0.85 14.85
N SER A 84 -0.52 -0.38 14.76
CA SER A 84 -0.49 -1.18 13.53
C SER A 84 -1.80 -1.06 12.76
N THR A 85 -1.73 -0.48 11.56
CA THR A 85 -2.91 -0.20 10.77
C THR A 85 -3.40 -1.50 10.09
N PRO A 86 -4.71 -1.76 10.07
CA PRO A 86 -5.23 -2.93 9.38
C PRO A 86 -4.86 -2.90 7.90
N THR A 87 -4.44 -4.04 7.37
CA THR A 87 -4.04 -4.19 5.96
C THR A 87 -4.78 -5.35 5.30
N LEU A 88 -4.69 -5.43 3.98
CA LEU A 88 -5.31 -6.48 3.17
C LEU A 88 -4.28 -7.56 2.80
N THR A 89 -4.73 -8.82 2.74
CA THR A 89 -3.95 -9.92 2.16
C THR A 89 -3.73 -9.73 0.66
N LEU A 90 -2.70 -10.38 0.10
CA LEU A 90 -2.34 -10.24 -1.32
C LEU A 90 -3.08 -11.24 -2.21
N ILE A 91 -3.46 -12.40 -1.66
CA ILE A 91 -4.11 -13.47 -2.42
C ILE A 91 -5.63 -13.38 -2.33
N HIS A 92 -6.29 -13.65 -3.45
CA HIS A 92 -7.75 -13.76 -3.52
C HIS A 92 -8.25 -15.07 -2.85
N PRO A 93 -9.31 -15.02 -2.03
CA PRO A 93 -10.06 -13.82 -1.62
C PRO A 93 -9.30 -12.97 -0.60
N SER A 94 -9.31 -11.65 -0.81
CA SER A 94 -8.70 -10.70 0.12
C SER A 94 -9.48 -10.61 1.43
N ILE A 95 -8.74 -10.53 2.53
CA ILE A 95 -9.28 -10.27 3.86
C ILE A 95 -8.50 -9.14 4.53
N THR A 96 -9.17 -8.40 5.40
CA THR A 96 -8.53 -7.40 6.27
C THR A 96 -8.01 -8.06 7.53
N VAL A 97 -6.76 -7.77 7.87
CA VAL A 97 -6.02 -8.33 9.00
C VAL A 97 -5.32 -7.21 9.77
N PRO A 98 -4.98 -7.41 11.05
CA PRO A 98 -4.49 -6.32 11.90
C PRO A 98 -3.06 -5.85 11.59
N SER A 99 -2.24 -6.64 10.88
CA SER A 99 -0.86 -6.27 10.54
C SER A 99 -0.39 -6.92 9.23
N VAL A 100 0.73 -6.44 8.68
CA VAL A 100 1.34 -6.99 7.47
C VAL A 100 1.85 -8.41 7.69
N GLU A 101 2.45 -8.70 8.83
CA GLU A 101 2.89 -10.05 9.18
C GLU A 101 1.71 -11.02 9.25
N ALA A 102 0.58 -10.58 9.82
CA ALA A 102 -0.65 -11.37 9.82
C ALA A 102 -1.16 -11.63 8.41
N ALA A 103 -1.03 -10.65 7.50
CA ALA A 103 -1.41 -10.82 6.09
C ALA A 103 -0.54 -11.85 5.38
N LEU A 104 0.78 -11.73 5.54
CA LEU A 104 1.75 -12.62 4.93
C LEU A 104 1.66 -14.05 5.50
N GLN A 105 1.37 -14.17 6.80
CA GLN A 105 1.15 -15.47 7.44
C GLN A 105 -0.15 -16.10 6.93
N HIS A 106 -1.22 -15.34 6.81
CA HIS A 106 -2.49 -15.83 6.25
C HIS A 106 -2.29 -16.31 4.80
N ASP A 107 -1.61 -15.54 3.97
CA ASP A 107 -1.33 -15.93 2.58
C ASP A 107 -0.51 -17.22 2.49
N LEU A 108 0.43 -17.41 3.42
CA LEU A 108 1.23 -18.63 3.51
C LEU A 108 0.40 -19.84 3.97
N GLU A 109 -0.39 -19.70 5.03
CA GLU A 109 -1.14 -20.80 5.65
C GLU A 109 -2.35 -21.21 4.81
N THR A 110 -3.12 -20.23 4.32
CA THR A 110 -4.37 -20.47 3.59
C THR A 110 -4.12 -20.81 2.13
N HIS A 111 -3.17 -20.12 1.49
CA HIS A 111 -2.95 -20.24 0.04
C HIS A 111 -1.62 -20.92 -0.31
N GLY A 112 -0.71 -21.14 0.65
CA GLY A 112 0.63 -21.64 0.34
C GLY A 112 1.46 -20.63 -0.46
N PHE A 113 1.17 -19.33 -0.30
CA PHE A 113 1.86 -18.25 -1.00
C PHE A 113 2.83 -17.53 -0.07
N CYS A 114 4.11 -17.48 -0.44
CA CYS A 114 5.12 -16.69 0.27
C CYS A 114 5.55 -15.51 -0.61
N PHE A 115 5.12 -14.30 -0.25
CA PHE A 115 5.47 -13.08 -0.99
C PHE A 115 7.00 -12.85 -1.05
N ARG A 116 7.71 -13.12 0.05
CA ARG A 116 9.18 -13.05 0.10
C ARG A 116 9.86 -13.98 -0.93
N SER A 117 9.31 -15.17 -1.15
CA SER A 117 9.83 -16.09 -2.18
C SER A 117 9.57 -15.57 -3.59
N LEU A 118 8.44 -14.91 -3.83
CA LEU A 118 8.14 -14.27 -5.11
C LEU A 118 9.10 -13.11 -5.40
N ILE A 119 9.35 -12.24 -4.43
CA ILE A 119 10.32 -11.15 -4.52
C ILE A 119 11.70 -11.69 -4.93
N LYS A 120 12.17 -12.74 -4.23
CA LYS A 120 13.46 -13.38 -4.52
C LYS A 120 13.48 -14.05 -5.90
N LYS A 121 12.38 -14.71 -6.31
CA LYS A 121 12.24 -15.33 -7.64
C LYS A 121 12.37 -14.29 -8.76
N LEU A 122 11.75 -13.13 -8.58
CA LEU A 122 11.72 -12.05 -9.56
C LEU A 122 12.88 -11.05 -9.43
N LYS A 123 13.77 -11.24 -8.43
CA LYS A 123 14.89 -10.35 -8.10
C LYS A 123 14.48 -8.87 -7.93
N LEU A 124 13.36 -8.64 -7.24
CA LEU A 124 12.84 -7.28 -7.07
C LEU A 124 13.64 -6.49 -6.04
N ASP A 125 13.99 -5.26 -6.41
CA ASP A 125 14.44 -4.22 -5.50
C ASP A 125 13.24 -3.54 -4.81
N ALA A 126 13.50 -2.56 -3.94
CA ALA A 126 12.46 -1.84 -3.21
C ALA A 126 11.38 -1.24 -4.14
N ILE A 127 11.80 -0.66 -5.27
CA ILE A 127 10.89 -0.08 -6.25
C ILE A 127 10.07 -1.17 -6.96
N GLY A 128 10.70 -2.26 -7.39
CA GLY A 128 10.02 -3.41 -7.99
C GLY A 128 8.98 -4.03 -7.05
N ARG A 129 9.25 -4.08 -5.74
CA ARG A 129 8.29 -4.53 -4.72
C ARG A 129 7.07 -3.63 -4.65
N ILE A 130 7.26 -2.31 -4.61
CA ILE A 130 6.18 -1.32 -4.63
C ILE A 130 5.30 -1.52 -5.88
N LYS A 131 5.93 -1.64 -7.06
CA LYS A 131 5.20 -1.88 -8.31
C LYS A 131 4.38 -3.17 -8.27
N LEU A 132 4.96 -4.26 -7.76
CA LEU A 132 4.28 -5.54 -7.64
C LEU A 132 3.06 -5.45 -6.70
N ILE A 133 3.21 -4.80 -5.54
CA ILE A 133 2.11 -4.62 -4.59
C ILE A 133 0.98 -3.83 -5.25
N ASN A 134 1.28 -2.67 -5.84
CA ASN A 134 0.28 -1.85 -6.54
C ASN A 134 -0.40 -2.64 -7.68
N TRP A 135 0.36 -3.42 -8.44
CA TRP A 135 -0.21 -4.28 -9.49
C TRP A 135 -1.15 -5.36 -8.96
N ILE A 136 -0.83 -5.95 -7.80
CA ILE A 136 -1.74 -6.87 -7.11
C ILE A 136 -3.01 -6.14 -6.65
N ARG A 137 -2.87 -4.94 -6.08
CA ARG A 137 -3.98 -4.11 -5.58
C ARG A 137 -4.89 -3.58 -6.68
N ALA A 138 -4.39 -3.33 -7.88
CA ALA A 138 -5.25 -3.01 -9.03
C ALA A 138 -6.00 -4.24 -9.58
N GLY A 139 -5.76 -5.44 -9.03
CA GLY A 139 -6.54 -6.63 -9.33
C GLY A 139 -7.94 -6.62 -8.73
N PRO A 140 -8.80 -7.56 -9.15
CA PRO A 140 -10.12 -7.73 -8.57
C PRO A 140 -10.06 -7.88 -7.05
N SER A 141 -10.91 -7.12 -6.35
CA SER A 141 -10.97 -7.13 -4.87
C SER A 141 -9.63 -6.80 -4.19
N ASN A 142 -8.77 -5.99 -4.82
CA ASN A 142 -7.46 -5.60 -4.29
C ASN A 142 -6.49 -6.77 -4.07
N SER A 143 -6.65 -7.82 -4.89
CA SER A 143 -5.92 -9.08 -4.79
C SER A 143 -5.74 -9.75 -6.15
N ARG A 144 -4.87 -10.75 -6.19
CA ARG A 144 -4.69 -11.63 -7.36
C ARG A 144 -4.76 -13.09 -6.93
N THR A 145 -5.03 -13.97 -7.88
CA THR A 145 -5.00 -15.40 -7.59
C THR A 145 -3.55 -15.87 -7.46
N LYS A 146 -3.31 -16.88 -6.64
CA LYS A 146 -1.97 -17.49 -6.51
C LYS A 146 -1.40 -17.96 -7.86
N ALA A 147 -2.25 -18.50 -8.73
CA ALA A 147 -1.83 -18.98 -10.04
C ALA A 147 -1.25 -17.85 -10.91
N GLU A 148 -1.90 -16.67 -10.92
CA GLU A 148 -1.37 -15.50 -11.64
C GLU A 148 0.02 -15.10 -11.14
N LEU A 149 0.22 -15.10 -9.82
CA LEU A 149 1.51 -14.72 -9.21
C LEU A 149 2.61 -15.77 -9.42
N ASP A 150 2.25 -17.06 -9.38
CA ASP A 150 3.21 -18.14 -9.62
C ASP A 150 3.75 -18.11 -11.05
N HIS A 151 2.91 -17.72 -12.02
CA HIS A 151 3.26 -17.61 -13.44
C HIS A 151 3.97 -16.31 -13.82
N LEU A 152 4.16 -15.36 -12.90
CA LEU A 152 4.95 -14.15 -13.16
C LEU A 152 6.41 -14.50 -13.48
N LEU A 153 6.92 -13.82 -14.52
CA LEU A 153 8.31 -13.86 -14.99
C LEU A 153 9.02 -12.55 -14.62
N GLU A 154 10.35 -12.54 -14.64
CA GLU A 154 11.17 -11.35 -14.31
C GLU A 154 11.05 -10.25 -15.38
N ASP A 155 10.79 -10.60 -16.64
CA ASP A 155 10.78 -9.68 -17.79
C ASP A 155 9.37 -9.22 -18.19
N VAL A 156 8.54 -8.85 -17.21
CA VAL A 156 7.24 -8.22 -17.50
C VAL A 156 7.43 -6.75 -17.78
N ASP A 157 6.83 -6.22 -18.85
CA ASP A 157 7.05 -4.83 -19.29
C ASP A 157 6.83 -3.80 -18.18
N TRP A 158 5.74 -3.93 -17.41
CA TRP A 158 5.38 -3.00 -16.34
C TRP A 158 6.34 -3.02 -15.14
N LEU A 159 7.13 -4.08 -15.00
CA LEU A 159 8.11 -4.24 -13.92
C LEU A 159 9.45 -3.59 -14.28
N LYS A 160 9.66 -3.23 -15.55
CA LYS A 160 10.87 -2.55 -16.01
C LYS A 160 11.05 -1.22 -15.31
N GLN A 161 12.31 -0.80 -15.15
CA GLN A 161 12.68 0.36 -14.35
C GLN A 161 12.04 1.66 -14.87
N ASP A 162 11.92 1.79 -16.19
CA ASP A 162 11.35 2.93 -16.92
C ASP A 162 9.81 3.03 -16.83
N SER A 163 9.13 1.98 -16.36
CA SER A 163 7.67 1.98 -16.23
C SER A 163 7.21 2.66 -14.95
N GLU A 164 6.58 3.83 -15.03
CA GLU A 164 6.12 4.60 -13.87
C GLU A 164 4.66 4.31 -13.44
N GLU A 165 3.89 3.59 -14.27
CA GLU A 165 2.46 3.30 -14.07
C GLU A 165 2.15 2.76 -12.66
N TRP A 166 3.03 1.92 -12.13
CA TRP A 166 2.83 1.19 -10.86
C TRP A 166 3.52 1.83 -9.66
N LEU A 167 4.04 3.05 -9.81
CA LEU A 167 4.60 3.82 -8.68
C LEU A 167 3.53 4.59 -7.90
N ILE A 168 2.33 4.73 -8.48
CA ILE A 168 1.21 5.39 -7.82
C ILE A 168 0.50 4.36 -6.92
N PRO A 169 0.36 4.62 -5.60
CA PRO A 169 -0.34 3.73 -4.70
C PRO A 169 -1.76 3.44 -5.18
N SER A 170 -2.08 2.16 -5.34
CA SER A 170 -3.45 1.75 -5.70
C SER A 170 -4.42 1.83 -4.52
N LEU A 171 -3.90 1.90 -3.29
CA LEU A 171 -4.63 2.11 -2.05
C LEU A 171 -3.95 3.22 -1.25
N THR A 172 -4.73 4.07 -0.59
CA THR A 172 -4.24 5.26 0.14
C THR A 172 -3.38 4.89 1.36
N ASP A 173 -3.83 3.91 2.16
CA ASP A 173 -3.19 3.52 3.42
C ASP A 173 -2.74 2.06 3.37
N ASP A 174 -1.97 1.68 2.36
CA ASP A 174 -1.45 0.31 2.25
C ASP A 174 -0.20 0.12 3.11
N GLU A 175 -0.38 -0.47 4.29
CA GLU A 175 0.73 -0.83 5.18
C GLU A 175 1.74 -1.78 4.52
N MET A 176 1.30 -2.60 3.54
CA MET A 176 2.19 -3.50 2.80
C MET A 176 3.27 -2.74 2.02
N LEU A 177 3.00 -1.50 1.58
CA LEU A 177 3.97 -0.64 0.89
C LEU A 177 5.00 -0.04 1.83
N ARG A 178 4.64 0.14 3.11
CA ARG A 178 5.48 0.74 4.16
C ARG A 178 6.36 -0.31 4.86
N PHE A 179 5.97 -1.57 4.78
CA PHE A 179 6.68 -2.68 5.41
C PHE A 179 8.08 -2.88 4.84
N ASP A 180 9.09 -2.89 5.71
CA ASP A 180 10.47 -3.17 5.32
C ASP A 180 10.71 -4.68 5.19
N PHE A 181 10.84 -5.13 3.93
CA PHE A 181 11.14 -6.52 3.62
C PHE A 181 12.63 -6.87 3.70
N ASP A 182 13.51 -5.87 3.77
CA ASP A 182 14.96 -6.05 3.76
C ASP A 182 15.54 -6.17 5.19
N GLU A 183 14.95 -5.51 6.19
CA GLU A 183 15.41 -5.57 7.59
C GLU A 183 15.48 -7.00 8.15
N GLU A 184 14.50 -7.87 7.84
CA GLU A 184 14.51 -9.27 8.31
C GLU A 184 15.59 -10.13 7.62
N ASN A 185 16.11 -9.70 6.46
CA ASN A 185 17.12 -10.46 5.71
C ASN A 185 18.52 -10.31 6.33
N ASP A 186 18.81 -9.20 7.00
CA ASP A 186 20.13 -8.86 7.54
C ASP A 186 20.49 -9.63 8.83
N LEU A 187 19.50 -10.21 9.53
CA LEU A 187 19.72 -11.05 10.72
C LEU A 187 20.36 -12.42 10.42
N HIS A 188 20.56 -12.77 9.14
CA HIS A 188 21.12 -14.05 8.71
C HIS A 188 22.57 -13.99 8.19
N GLU A 189 23.20 -12.82 8.18
CA GLU A 189 24.63 -12.69 7.86
C GLU A 189 25.53 -12.84 9.12
N ALA A 190 25.28 -13.89 9.90
CA ALA A 190 26.22 -14.30 10.94
C ALA A 190 27.43 -14.99 10.27
N LYS A 191 28.47 -14.20 10.00
CA LYS A 191 29.87 -14.56 9.73
C LYS A 191 30.18 -16.05 9.97
N PRO A 192 30.57 -16.84 8.94
CA PRO A 192 30.83 -18.26 9.13
C PRO A 192 31.96 -18.45 10.15
N ALA A 193 31.62 -19.11 11.26
CA ALA A 193 32.56 -19.50 12.30
C ALA A 193 33.75 -20.22 11.65
N ALA A 194 34.94 -19.68 11.92
CA ALA A 194 36.19 -20.17 11.39
C ALA A 194 36.35 -21.67 11.65
N ARG A 195 36.76 -22.37 10.60
CA ARG A 195 37.13 -23.78 10.53
C ARG A 195 37.98 -24.19 11.74
N PRO A 196 37.67 -25.29 12.45
CA PRO A 196 38.59 -25.84 13.45
C PRO A 196 39.84 -26.34 12.71
N THR A 197 40.99 -25.81 13.11
CA THR A 197 42.31 -26.29 12.66
C THR A 197 42.57 -27.71 13.20
N PRO A 198 43.30 -28.55 12.44
CA PRO A 198 43.48 -29.97 12.72
C PRO A 198 44.25 -30.26 14.02
#